data_AF-A0A3G9JZD9-F1
#
_entry.id   AF-A0A3G9JZD9-F1
#
_cell.length_a   1.000
_cell.length_b   1.000
_cell.length_c   1.000
_cell.angle_alpha   90.00
_cell.angle_beta   90.00
_cell.angle_gamma   90.00
#
_symmetry.space_group_name_H-M   'P 1'
#
loop_
_entity.id
_entity.type
_entity.pdbx_description
1 polymer ?
#
loop_
_entity_poly.entity_id
_entity_poly.type
_entity_poly.pdbx_seq_one_letter_code
_entity_poly.pdbx_strand_id
1 'polypeptide(L)'
;MAEVVDSKQDGRAEAARAAVSAARREDTELCARLVFRVSRNELRRVGITTPIALYDELKQVFWNADEGVTLGDHLSVGFGKVDRRRQVRAFAERHADEPRNVAAKAYEREYGFSAGIAAIWLDLFAEPADVSFSEWLGVEVAECPTGAPASRADVPVAHDTEREAPTLEGFLARELAGRICDEGLVRRRFAFEFPDDPPEALDRGIEDAGYYEDRGLLFREGSTPNDHFTRLLAEHPSFAKGDAGFENAVWQHPAFRQVLRQALSDHRLLLYEGDSYISFSRLHDVLGARMADIESYAPAVSVDAPEGEPFTVASLRAGGATPHPLYGLDMPDDFYEGLLDAGGLLRSCTLAGTKVFVAGGEGRLSAADLIEWIVAHHEGIERDDLPRLLANDLGITCPAPLLTTTIYNSDVYYDDIGDAYYSSMEAWKKEARNELA
;
A
#
# COMPACT_ATOMS: atom_id res chain seq x y z
N MET A 1 22.87 36.51 -2.05
CA MET A 1 22.08 35.53 -2.81
C MET A 1 21.31 34.58 -1.90
N ALA A 2 21.78 34.27 -0.68
CA ALA A 2 21.06 33.44 0.29
C ALA A 2 19.71 34.03 0.78
N GLU A 3 19.62 35.34 1.07
CA GLU A 3 18.37 35.97 1.55
C GLU A 3 17.19 35.91 0.54
N VAL A 4 17.46 35.81 -0.76
CA VAL A 4 16.40 35.78 -1.79
C VAL A 4 15.82 34.37 -1.95
N VAL A 5 16.60 33.34 -1.63
CA VAL A 5 16.17 31.93 -1.67
C VAL A 5 15.27 31.63 -0.48
N ASP A 6 15.66 32.11 0.71
CA ASP A 6 14.92 31.89 1.96
C ASP A 6 13.51 32.52 1.93
N SER A 7 13.40 33.79 1.49
CA SER A 7 12.08 34.46 1.39
C SER A 7 11.14 33.85 0.34
N LYS A 8 11.69 33.22 -0.71
CA LYS A 8 10.89 32.53 -1.74
C LYS A 8 10.40 31.17 -1.25
N GLN A 9 11.21 30.47 -0.46
CA GLN A 9 10.85 29.19 0.14
C GLN A 9 9.80 29.37 1.24
N ASP A 10 9.92 30.41 2.05
CA ASP A 10 8.89 30.80 3.02
C ASP A 10 7.56 31.17 2.34
N GLY A 11 7.60 31.95 1.25
CA GLY A 11 6.39 32.31 0.49
C GLY A 11 5.71 31.11 -0.18
N ARG A 12 6.47 30.09 -0.60
CA ARG A 12 5.93 28.82 -1.12
C ARG A 12 5.27 27.99 -0.04
N ALA A 13 5.93 27.82 1.10
CA ALA A 13 5.41 27.08 2.23
C ALA A 13 4.11 27.69 2.77
N GLU A 14 4.05 29.02 2.91
CA GLU A 14 2.84 29.74 3.36
C GLU A 14 1.70 29.58 2.36
N ALA A 15 1.97 29.74 1.06
CA ALA A 15 0.96 29.55 0.01
C ALA A 15 0.46 28.10 -0.05
N ALA A 16 1.33 27.11 0.17
CA ALA A 16 0.96 25.70 0.20
C ALA A 16 0.06 25.38 1.42
N ARG A 17 0.38 25.89 2.62
CA ARG A 17 -0.48 25.79 3.81
C ARG A 17 -1.83 26.47 3.61
N ALA A 18 -1.85 27.65 2.99
CA ALA A 18 -3.08 28.37 2.68
C ALA A 18 -3.95 27.60 1.67
N ALA A 19 -3.33 27.01 0.63
CA ALA A 19 -4.03 26.21 -0.37
C ALA A 19 -4.67 24.96 0.25
N VAL A 20 -3.94 24.28 1.12
CA VAL A 20 -4.45 23.14 1.91
C VAL A 20 -5.59 23.56 2.82
N SER A 21 -5.44 24.65 3.56
CA SER A 21 -6.47 25.18 4.45
C SER A 21 -7.76 25.55 3.70
N ALA A 22 -7.64 26.07 2.48
CA ALA A 22 -8.79 26.41 1.63
C ALA A 22 -9.54 25.17 1.10
N ALA A 23 -8.85 24.06 0.90
CA ALA A 23 -9.44 22.80 0.42
C ALA A 23 -9.85 21.84 1.55
N ARG A 24 -9.39 22.10 2.79
CA ARG A 24 -9.53 21.22 3.95
C ARG A 24 -10.96 20.75 4.17
N ARG A 25 -11.12 19.43 4.31
CA ARG A 25 -12.34 18.75 4.74
C ARG A 25 -11.94 17.72 5.79
N GLU A 26 -12.44 17.88 7.01
CA GLU A 26 -12.13 16.94 8.10
C GLU A 26 -12.56 15.52 7.74
N ASP A 27 -11.77 14.54 8.18
CA ASP A 27 -11.96 13.10 7.98
C ASP A 27 -12.14 12.70 6.52
N THR A 28 -11.59 13.49 5.59
CA THR A 28 -11.70 13.28 4.13
C THR A 28 -10.32 13.26 3.49
N GLU A 29 -10.13 12.30 2.59
CA GLU A 29 -8.98 12.20 1.71
C GLU A 29 -9.20 13.00 0.41
N LEU A 30 -8.30 13.93 0.12
CA LEU A 30 -8.30 14.72 -1.12
C LEU A 30 -7.00 14.48 -1.90
N CYS A 31 -7.02 14.68 -3.21
CA CYS A 31 -5.80 14.69 -4.01
C CYS A 31 -5.25 16.13 -4.11
N ALA A 32 -3.93 16.30 -4.10
CA ALA A 32 -3.26 17.57 -4.32
C ALA A 32 -3.66 18.22 -5.65
N ARG A 33 -4.15 17.44 -6.63
CA ARG A 33 -4.76 17.97 -7.87
C ARG A 33 -5.98 18.85 -7.60
N LEU A 34 -6.83 18.47 -6.65
CA LEU A 34 -7.97 19.28 -6.23
C LEU A 34 -7.50 20.52 -5.47
N VAL A 35 -6.58 20.35 -4.51
CA VAL A 35 -6.01 21.45 -3.72
C VAL A 35 -5.36 22.50 -4.64
N PHE A 36 -4.56 22.05 -5.61
CA PHE A 36 -3.95 22.90 -6.62
C PHE A 36 -4.98 23.63 -7.49
N ARG A 37 -6.09 22.96 -7.85
CA ARG A 37 -7.15 23.55 -8.65
C ARG A 37 -7.87 24.68 -7.90
N VAL A 38 -8.09 24.52 -6.61
CA VAL A 38 -8.76 25.51 -5.74
C VAL A 38 -7.92 26.78 -5.62
N SER A 39 -6.61 26.67 -5.46
CA SER A 39 -5.71 27.82 -5.17
C SER A 39 -4.69 28.08 -6.29
N ARG A 40 -5.09 27.79 -7.54
CA ARG A 40 -4.19 27.75 -8.69
C ARG A 40 -3.45 29.07 -8.95
N ASN A 41 -4.12 30.20 -8.76
CA ASN A 41 -3.56 31.50 -9.11
C ASN A 41 -2.52 31.93 -8.07
N GLU A 42 -2.79 31.66 -6.80
CA GLU A 42 -1.95 31.96 -5.65
C GLU A 42 -0.68 31.11 -5.68
N LEU A 43 -0.82 29.79 -5.90
CA LEU A 43 0.29 28.86 -6.02
C LEU A 43 1.23 29.20 -7.18
N ARG A 44 0.68 29.61 -8.33
CA ARG A 44 1.49 30.01 -9.49
C ARG A 44 2.29 31.28 -9.25
N ARG A 45 1.81 32.23 -8.44
CA ARG A 45 2.54 33.47 -8.11
C ARG A 45 3.81 33.20 -7.31
N VAL A 46 3.82 32.13 -6.52
CA VAL A 46 4.99 31.69 -5.74
C VAL A 46 5.81 30.61 -6.48
N GLY A 47 5.47 30.33 -7.74
CA GLY A 47 6.21 29.41 -8.60
C GLY A 47 5.88 27.92 -8.42
N ILE A 48 4.78 27.57 -7.73
CA ILE A 48 4.24 26.20 -7.71
C ILE A 48 3.30 26.06 -8.90
N THR A 49 3.73 25.34 -9.95
CA THR A 49 3.05 25.33 -11.26
C THR A 49 2.30 24.04 -11.57
N THR A 50 2.54 22.97 -10.82
CA THR A 50 1.92 21.65 -11.00
C THR A 50 1.40 21.09 -9.67
N PRO A 51 0.43 20.15 -9.71
CA PRO A 51 -0.03 19.43 -8.51
C PRO A 51 1.07 18.61 -7.82
N ILE A 52 2.03 18.07 -8.58
CA ILE A 52 3.17 17.33 -8.06
C ILE A 52 4.08 18.27 -7.27
N ALA A 53 4.45 19.41 -7.86
CA ALA A 53 5.25 20.42 -7.17
C ALA A 53 4.54 20.93 -5.90
N LEU A 54 3.22 21.06 -5.91
CA LEU A 54 2.48 21.36 -4.68
C LEU A 54 2.65 20.23 -3.66
N TYR A 55 2.43 18.99 -4.06
CA TYR A 55 2.52 17.84 -3.18
C TYR A 55 3.91 17.65 -2.55
N ASP A 56 4.98 17.90 -3.31
CA ASP A 56 6.36 17.86 -2.80
C ASP A 56 6.62 18.97 -1.78
N GLU A 57 6.12 20.19 -2.04
CA GLU A 57 6.17 21.29 -1.07
C GLU A 57 5.36 20.95 0.19
N LEU A 58 4.19 20.29 0.06
CA LEU A 58 3.42 19.82 1.21
C LEU A 58 4.16 18.77 2.04
N LYS A 59 4.90 17.86 1.42
CA LYS A 59 5.78 16.92 2.14
C LYS A 59 6.81 17.65 2.99
N GLN A 60 7.42 18.72 2.45
CA GLN A 60 8.38 19.53 3.20
C GLN A 60 7.71 20.31 4.34
N VAL A 61 6.55 20.91 4.07
CA VAL A 61 5.79 21.74 5.01
C VAL A 61 5.27 20.94 6.21
N PHE A 62 4.79 19.72 5.97
CA PHE A 62 4.17 18.85 6.98
C PHE A 62 5.10 17.73 7.46
N TRP A 63 6.37 17.74 7.06
CA TRP A 63 7.39 16.71 7.36
C TRP A 63 7.48 16.31 8.84
N ASN A 64 7.24 17.27 9.76
CA ASN A 64 7.29 17.08 11.22
C ASN A 64 6.11 17.72 11.96
N ALA A 65 5.05 18.10 11.26
CA ALA A 65 3.94 18.84 11.85
C ALA A 65 2.87 17.87 12.35
N ASP A 66 2.63 17.84 13.67
CA ASP A 66 1.57 17.08 14.33
C ASP A 66 0.18 17.74 14.11
N GLU A 67 -0.07 18.18 12.87
CA GLU A 67 -1.23 18.98 12.46
C GLU A 67 -2.40 18.12 11.96
N GLY A 68 -2.31 16.79 12.09
CA GLY A 68 -3.34 15.86 11.66
C GLY A 68 -3.52 15.82 10.14
N VAL A 69 -2.46 16.08 9.38
CA VAL A 69 -2.43 15.96 7.92
C VAL A 69 -1.73 14.66 7.55
N THR A 70 -2.38 13.81 6.76
CA THR A 70 -1.79 12.58 6.22
C THR A 70 -1.44 12.79 4.75
N LEU A 71 -0.18 12.53 4.40
CA LEU A 71 0.26 12.53 3.00
C LEU A 71 0.48 11.08 2.57
N GLY A 72 -0.11 10.70 1.44
CA GLY A 72 -0.02 9.33 0.92
C GLY A 72 0.01 9.30 -0.60
N ASP A 73 -0.02 8.11 -1.17
CA ASP A 73 0.15 7.90 -2.61
C ASP A 73 -0.93 8.60 -3.46
N HIS A 74 -0.70 8.70 -4.77
CA HIS A 74 -1.57 9.43 -5.71
C HIS A 74 -1.74 10.93 -5.39
N LEU A 75 -0.72 11.52 -4.79
CA LEU A 75 -0.75 12.89 -4.27
C LEU A 75 -1.86 13.06 -3.21
N SER A 76 -2.11 12.03 -2.41
CA SER A 76 -3.15 12.04 -1.38
C SER A 76 -2.78 12.97 -0.23
N VAL A 77 -3.75 13.79 0.17
CA VAL A 77 -3.71 14.74 1.27
C VAL A 77 -4.98 14.53 2.09
N GLY A 78 -4.83 13.91 3.25
CA GLY A 78 -5.88 13.65 4.21
C GLY A 78 -5.84 14.60 5.40
N PHE A 79 -7.00 14.85 6.00
CA PHE A 79 -7.15 15.69 7.20
C PHE A 79 -7.88 14.91 8.29
N GLY A 80 -7.36 14.91 9.52
CA GLY A 80 -7.97 14.20 10.63
C GLY A 80 -7.82 12.68 10.51
N LYS A 81 -8.88 11.94 10.84
CA LYS A 81 -8.90 10.47 10.77
C LYS A 81 -9.42 10.01 9.42
N VAL A 82 -8.52 9.97 8.44
CA VAL A 82 -8.86 9.55 7.09
C VAL A 82 -9.04 8.04 6.99
N ASP A 83 -10.17 7.63 6.39
CA ASP A 83 -10.47 6.25 6.04
C ASP A 83 -10.97 6.21 4.59
N ARG A 84 -10.04 5.92 3.67
CA ARG A 84 -10.30 5.83 2.22
C ARG A 84 -11.43 4.86 1.90
N ARG A 85 -11.43 3.69 2.55
CA ARG A 85 -12.43 2.64 2.29
C ARG A 85 -13.82 3.12 2.68
N ARG A 86 -13.96 3.73 3.85
CA ARG A 86 -15.23 4.32 4.30
C ARG A 86 -15.69 5.46 3.39
N GLN A 87 -14.78 6.35 2.99
CA GLN A 87 -15.09 7.46 2.08
C GLN A 87 -15.59 6.95 0.73
N VAL A 88 -14.88 6.01 0.12
CA VAL A 88 -15.23 5.46 -1.20
C VAL A 88 -16.55 4.70 -1.14
N ARG A 89 -16.81 3.93 -0.07
CA ARG A 89 -18.09 3.25 0.12
C ARG A 89 -19.25 4.22 0.24
N ALA A 90 -19.12 5.24 1.10
CA ALA A 90 -20.15 6.28 1.25
C ALA A 90 -20.37 7.08 -0.03
N PHE A 91 -19.33 7.27 -0.84
CA PHE A 91 -19.48 7.85 -2.18
C PHE A 91 -20.21 6.89 -3.13
N ALA A 92 -19.83 5.62 -3.17
CA ALA A 92 -20.44 4.64 -4.05
C ALA A 92 -21.93 4.44 -3.75
N GLU A 93 -22.34 4.46 -2.48
CA GLU A 93 -23.74 4.43 -2.06
C GLU A 93 -24.54 5.61 -2.63
N ARG A 94 -23.95 6.83 -2.67
CA ARG A 94 -24.58 8.02 -3.27
C ARG A 94 -24.69 7.95 -4.80
N HIS A 95 -23.89 7.10 -5.44
CA HIS A 95 -23.79 6.96 -6.89
C HIS A 95 -24.12 5.54 -7.36
N ALA A 96 -24.90 4.78 -6.58
CA ALA A 96 -25.19 3.36 -6.85
C ALA A 96 -25.91 3.12 -8.18
N ASP A 97 -26.74 4.08 -8.61
CA ASP A 97 -27.49 4.01 -9.87
C ASP A 97 -26.70 4.50 -11.10
N GLU A 98 -25.47 5.00 -10.90
CA GLU A 98 -24.64 5.55 -11.97
C GLU A 98 -23.72 4.49 -12.58
N PRO A 99 -23.50 4.51 -13.92
CA PRO A 99 -22.46 3.70 -14.53
C PRO A 99 -21.09 3.97 -13.90
N ARG A 100 -20.27 2.93 -13.69
CA ARG A 100 -19.00 3.03 -12.95
C ARG A 100 -18.04 4.09 -13.50
N ASN A 101 -17.94 4.22 -14.81
CA ASN A 101 -17.13 5.26 -15.45
C ASN A 101 -17.63 6.70 -15.17
N VAL A 102 -18.93 6.87 -14.93
CA VAL A 102 -19.54 8.14 -14.54
C VAL A 102 -19.27 8.41 -13.06
N ALA A 103 -19.47 7.42 -12.20
CA ALA A 103 -19.16 7.49 -10.77
C ALA A 103 -17.67 7.79 -10.52
N ALA A 104 -16.75 7.14 -11.25
CA ALA A 104 -15.32 7.39 -11.16
C ALA A 104 -14.93 8.83 -11.56
N LYS A 105 -15.55 9.37 -12.62
CA LYS A 105 -15.37 10.79 -13.01
C LYS A 105 -16.02 11.75 -12.02
N ALA A 106 -17.08 11.34 -11.33
CA ALA A 106 -17.67 12.14 -10.26
C ALA A 106 -16.73 12.16 -9.03
N TYR A 107 -16.13 11.03 -8.68
CA TYR A 107 -15.13 10.92 -7.63
C TYR A 107 -13.89 11.78 -7.91
N GLU A 108 -13.41 11.77 -9.17
CA GLU A 108 -12.33 12.67 -9.61
C GLU A 108 -12.67 14.15 -9.42
N ARG A 109 -13.92 14.53 -9.71
CA ARG A 109 -14.37 15.91 -9.55
C ARG A 109 -14.50 16.30 -8.08
N GLU A 110 -14.97 15.39 -7.24
CA GLU A 110 -15.26 15.65 -5.82
C GLU A 110 -14.00 15.63 -4.93
N TYR A 111 -13.07 14.72 -5.21
CA TYR A 111 -11.88 14.46 -4.37
C TYR A 111 -10.55 14.65 -5.10
N GLY A 112 -10.53 14.73 -6.44
CA GLY A 112 -9.33 15.05 -7.23
C GLY A 112 -8.47 13.88 -7.69
N PHE A 113 -8.79 12.64 -7.28
CA PHE A 113 -8.10 11.43 -7.73
C PHE A 113 -8.47 11.11 -9.17
N SER A 114 -7.55 10.59 -9.98
CA SER A 114 -7.86 10.30 -11.39
C SER A 114 -9.02 9.30 -11.51
N ALA A 115 -9.86 9.43 -12.53
CA ALA A 115 -10.96 8.49 -12.76
C ALA A 115 -10.48 7.03 -12.87
N GLY A 116 -9.24 6.78 -13.35
CA GLY A 116 -8.66 5.43 -13.37
C GLY A 116 -8.52 4.83 -11.97
N ILE A 117 -7.90 5.57 -11.05
CA ILE A 117 -7.73 5.15 -9.65
C ILE A 117 -9.08 5.08 -8.92
N ALA A 118 -9.95 6.06 -9.16
CA ALA A 118 -11.27 6.07 -8.56
C ALA A 118 -12.12 4.86 -9.00
N ALA A 119 -12.01 4.41 -10.26
CA ALA A 119 -12.71 3.22 -10.73
C ALA A 119 -12.25 1.97 -9.97
N ILE A 120 -10.93 1.81 -9.79
CA ILE A 120 -10.33 0.73 -9.01
C ILE A 120 -10.87 0.77 -7.57
N TRP A 121 -10.83 1.92 -6.90
CA TRP A 121 -11.31 2.04 -5.52
C TRP A 121 -12.82 1.77 -5.39
N LEU A 122 -13.62 2.26 -6.34
CA LEU A 122 -15.04 1.95 -6.38
C LEU A 122 -15.26 0.43 -6.51
N ASP A 123 -14.44 -0.29 -7.27
CA ASP A 123 -14.49 -1.77 -7.31
C ASP A 123 -14.08 -2.41 -5.98
N LEU A 124 -12.99 -1.94 -5.38
CA LEU A 124 -12.43 -2.52 -4.16
C LEU A 124 -13.29 -2.30 -2.91
N PHE A 125 -13.96 -1.16 -2.82
CA PHE A 125 -14.58 -0.71 -1.56
C PHE A 125 -16.10 -0.58 -1.60
N ALA A 126 -16.72 -0.55 -2.79
CA ALA A 126 -18.17 -0.39 -2.94
C ALA A 126 -18.96 -1.70 -2.87
N GLU A 127 -18.33 -2.87 -3.04
CA GLU A 127 -19.06 -4.11 -2.78
C GLU A 127 -19.27 -4.26 -1.27
N PRO A 128 -20.51 -4.48 -0.82
CA PRO A 128 -20.77 -4.75 0.58
C PRO A 128 -20.04 -6.03 0.95
N ALA A 129 -19.36 -6.03 2.09
CA ALA A 129 -18.82 -7.25 2.70
C ALA A 129 -19.94 -8.17 3.25
N ASP A 130 -21.17 -8.00 2.77
CA ASP A 130 -22.39 -8.64 3.26
C ASP A 130 -23.16 -9.26 2.08
N VAL A 131 -22.69 -10.41 1.59
CA VAL A 131 -23.66 -11.44 1.21
C VAL A 131 -24.06 -12.09 2.53
N SER A 132 -25.17 -11.60 3.10
CA SER A 132 -25.81 -12.25 4.24
C SER A 132 -26.06 -13.72 3.88
N PHE A 133 -25.55 -14.59 4.75
CA PHE A 133 -25.65 -16.06 4.74
C PHE A 133 -27.10 -16.59 4.58
N SER A 134 -28.11 -15.72 4.67
CA SER A 134 -29.54 -16.06 4.60
C SER A 134 -30.07 -16.31 3.18
N GLU A 135 -29.42 -15.84 2.11
CA GLU A 135 -29.90 -16.09 0.73
C GLU A 135 -29.40 -17.42 0.13
N TRP A 136 -28.51 -18.16 0.82
CA TRP A 136 -27.92 -19.40 0.30
C TRP A 136 -28.59 -20.69 0.79
N LEU A 137 -29.42 -20.62 1.84
CA LEU A 137 -30.27 -21.72 2.25
C LEU A 137 -31.63 -21.58 1.57
N GLY A 138 -31.75 -22.16 0.38
CA GLY A 138 -32.98 -22.24 -0.41
C GLY A 138 -34.14 -22.94 0.31
N VAL A 139 -34.71 -22.27 1.31
CA VAL A 139 -36.00 -22.59 1.88
C VAL A 139 -37.02 -21.78 1.08
N GLU A 140 -37.66 -22.44 0.12
CA GLU A 140 -38.91 -21.95 -0.47
C GLU A 140 -39.94 -21.77 0.67
N VAL A 141 -40.16 -20.54 1.10
CA VAL A 141 -41.39 -20.22 1.82
C VAL A 141 -42.45 -19.95 0.76
N ALA A 142 -43.25 -20.99 0.51
CA ALA A 142 -44.41 -20.94 -0.35
C ALA A 142 -45.31 -19.74 -0.01
N GLU A 143 -45.63 -18.93 -1.01
CA GLU A 143 -46.72 -17.97 -0.95
C GLU A 143 -48.06 -18.69 -0.78
N CYS A 144 -48.95 -18.17 0.08
CA CYS A 144 -50.39 -18.20 -0.12
C CYS A 144 -51.13 -17.31 0.92
N PRO A 145 -52.38 -16.86 0.68
CA PRO A 145 -52.62 -15.44 0.41
C PRO A 145 -53.70 -14.76 1.29
N THR A 146 -53.76 -13.43 1.15
CA THR A 146 -54.91 -12.51 1.36
C THR A 146 -55.51 -12.30 2.76
N GLY A 147 -55.57 -11.01 3.15
CA GLY A 147 -56.67 -10.46 3.94
C GLY A 147 -56.29 -9.82 5.28
N ALA A 148 -56.11 -8.50 5.30
CA ALA A 148 -56.26 -7.69 6.51
C ALA A 148 -57.78 -7.58 6.87
N PRO A 149 -58.22 -7.30 8.12
CA PRO A 149 -57.73 -6.16 8.91
C PRO A 149 -57.57 -6.33 10.43
N ALA A 150 -56.72 -5.44 10.96
CA ALA A 150 -56.60 -4.87 12.30
C ALA A 150 -57.48 -5.40 13.46
N SER A 151 -56.81 -5.79 14.56
CA SER A 151 -57.16 -5.30 15.90
C SER A 151 -55.96 -5.32 16.84
N ARG A 152 -55.82 -4.25 17.62
CA ARG A 152 -54.90 -4.10 18.76
C ARG A 152 -55.31 -5.05 19.88
N ALA A 153 -54.39 -5.86 20.39
CA ALA A 153 -54.32 -6.20 21.81
C ALA A 153 -52.97 -6.82 22.14
N ASP A 154 -52.40 -6.30 23.23
CA ASP A 154 -51.42 -6.91 24.11
C ASP A 154 -50.00 -7.18 23.60
N VAL A 155 -49.09 -6.38 24.16
CA VAL A 155 -47.66 -6.66 24.29
C VAL A 155 -47.50 -8.10 24.81
N PRO A 156 -46.94 -9.03 24.03
CA PRO A 156 -46.39 -10.23 24.61
C PRO A 156 -45.08 -9.82 25.26
N VAL A 157 -45.04 -9.99 26.58
CA VAL A 157 -43.81 -10.12 27.36
C VAL A 157 -42.82 -10.92 26.51
N ALA A 158 -41.63 -10.35 26.30
CA ALA A 158 -40.53 -11.05 25.66
C ALA A 158 -40.36 -12.38 26.40
N HIS A 159 -40.81 -13.46 25.77
CA HIS A 159 -40.29 -14.77 26.10
C HIS A 159 -38.80 -14.65 25.83
N ASP A 160 -38.01 -14.71 26.90
CA ASP A 160 -36.63 -15.15 26.81
C ASP A 160 -36.65 -16.39 25.93
N THR A 161 -36.28 -16.24 24.66
CA THR A 161 -35.83 -17.37 23.87
C THR A 161 -34.66 -17.88 24.66
N GLU A 162 -34.88 -18.97 25.38
CA GLU A 162 -33.84 -19.81 25.95
C GLU A 162 -32.77 -19.93 24.86
N ARG A 163 -31.67 -19.18 25.02
CA ARG A 163 -30.48 -19.39 24.21
C ARG A 163 -30.07 -20.80 24.58
N GLU A 164 -30.30 -21.75 23.68
CA GLU A 164 -29.75 -23.10 23.79
C GLU A 164 -28.29 -22.97 24.25
N ALA A 165 -27.92 -23.76 25.26
CA ALA A 165 -26.58 -23.73 25.80
C ALA A 165 -25.59 -23.87 24.63
N PRO A 166 -24.55 -23.01 24.55
CA PRO A 166 -23.60 -23.09 23.45
C PRO A 166 -22.98 -24.48 23.44
N THR A 167 -23.14 -25.21 22.34
CA THR A 167 -22.54 -26.52 22.16
C THR A 167 -21.18 -26.37 21.50
N LEU A 168 -20.23 -27.24 21.85
CA LEU A 168 -18.93 -27.27 21.19
C LEU A 168 -19.06 -27.42 19.67
N GLU A 169 -19.97 -28.28 19.20
CA GLU A 169 -20.25 -28.45 17.76
C GLU A 169 -20.77 -27.16 17.11
N GLY A 170 -21.67 -26.43 17.77
CA GLY A 170 -22.18 -25.15 17.28
C GLY A 170 -21.12 -24.06 17.24
N PHE A 171 -20.23 -24.03 18.24
CA PHE A 171 -19.06 -23.16 18.25
C PHE A 171 -18.13 -23.45 17.08
N LEU A 172 -17.72 -24.72 16.91
CA LEU A 172 -16.82 -25.13 15.84
C LEU A 172 -17.43 -24.90 14.45
N ALA A 173 -18.71 -25.22 14.25
CA ALA A 173 -19.41 -24.94 13.00
C ALA A 173 -19.41 -23.45 12.65
N ARG A 174 -19.49 -22.57 13.65
CA ARG A 174 -19.45 -21.11 13.45
C ARG A 174 -18.04 -20.59 13.20
N GLU A 175 -17.05 -21.02 13.98
CA GLU A 175 -15.68 -20.52 13.89
C GLU A 175 -14.92 -21.10 12.69
N LEU A 176 -15.16 -22.38 12.35
CA LEU A 176 -14.50 -23.07 11.24
C LEU A 176 -15.19 -22.87 9.88
N ALA A 177 -16.34 -22.19 9.85
CA ALA A 177 -17.01 -21.80 8.61
C ALA A 177 -16.24 -20.72 7.83
N GLY A 178 -15.34 -19.98 8.49
CA GLY A 178 -14.47 -19.00 7.84
C GLY A 178 -13.48 -19.64 6.87
N ARG A 179 -13.12 -18.92 5.80
CA ARG A 179 -12.12 -19.43 4.82
C ARG A 179 -10.74 -19.58 5.44
N ILE A 180 -10.41 -18.81 6.48
CA ILE A 180 -9.15 -18.89 7.22
C ILE A 180 -9.45 -18.81 8.71
N CYS A 181 -8.84 -19.71 9.46
CA CYS A 181 -9.07 -19.87 10.88
C CYS A 181 -7.76 -19.64 11.63
N ASP A 182 -7.57 -18.41 12.13
CA ASP A 182 -6.49 -18.09 13.07
C ASP A 182 -6.70 -18.89 14.35
N GLU A 183 -5.80 -19.83 14.61
CA GLU A 183 -5.93 -20.77 15.72
C GLU A 183 -5.95 -20.05 17.07
N GLY A 184 -5.12 -19.01 17.22
CA GLY A 184 -5.06 -18.22 18.44
C GLY A 184 -6.32 -17.38 18.67
N LEU A 185 -7.02 -16.96 17.61
CA LEU A 185 -8.33 -16.33 17.71
C LEU A 185 -9.40 -17.33 18.14
N VAL A 186 -9.43 -18.52 17.53
CA VAL A 186 -10.38 -19.59 17.87
C VAL A 186 -10.20 -20.00 19.33
N ARG A 187 -8.96 -20.22 19.79
CA ARG A 187 -8.67 -20.54 21.20
C ARG A 187 -9.12 -19.46 22.17
N ARG A 188 -8.91 -18.19 21.84
CA ARG A 188 -9.35 -17.06 22.69
C ARG A 188 -10.87 -16.97 22.79
N ARG A 189 -11.58 -17.21 21.69
CA ARG A 189 -13.05 -17.26 21.68
C ARG A 189 -13.58 -18.48 22.43
N PHE A 190 -12.93 -19.62 22.28
CA PHE A 190 -13.26 -20.83 23.03
C PHE A 190 -13.12 -20.62 24.54
N ALA A 191 -11.98 -20.10 25.00
CA ALA A 191 -11.76 -19.82 26.43
C ALA A 191 -12.74 -18.79 27.02
N PHE A 192 -13.32 -17.93 26.17
CA PHE A 192 -14.34 -16.97 26.58
C PHE A 192 -15.74 -17.60 26.70
N GLU A 193 -16.13 -18.45 25.74
CA GLU A 193 -17.46 -19.06 25.68
C GLU A 193 -17.57 -20.32 26.56
N PHE A 194 -16.44 -21.02 26.76
CA PHE A 194 -16.29 -22.25 27.53
C PHE A 194 -15.17 -22.12 28.58
N PRO A 195 -15.33 -21.24 29.60
CA PRO A 195 -14.27 -20.97 30.58
C PRO A 195 -13.94 -22.17 31.48
N ASP A 196 -14.89 -23.09 31.65
CA ASP A 196 -14.76 -24.28 32.50
C ASP A 196 -14.24 -25.50 31.72
N ASP A 197 -14.17 -25.43 30.39
CA ASP A 197 -13.71 -26.54 29.55
C ASP A 197 -12.19 -26.49 29.32
N PRO A 198 -11.53 -27.65 29.35
CA PRO A 198 -10.09 -27.72 29.13
C PRO A 198 -9.74 -27.49 27.64
N PRO A 199 -8.58 -26.87 27.32
CA PRO A 199 -8.15 -26.64 25.94
C PRO A 199 -8.14 -27.91 25.06
N GLU A 200 -7.88 -29.08 25.66
CA GLU A 200 -7.86 -30.36 24.97
C GLU A 200 -9.25 -30.79 24.45
N ALA A 201 -10.34 -30.21 24.97
CA ALA A 201 -11.68 -30.41 24.43
C ALA A 201 -11.84 -29.70 23.08
N LEU A 202 -11.27 -28.50 22.94
CA LEU A 202 -11.23 -27.78 21.67
C LEU A 202 -10.36 -28.52 20.65
N ASP A 203 -9.17 -28.99 21.07
CA ASP A 203 -8.25 -29.70 20.17
C ASP A 203 -8.91 -30.96 19.56
N ARG A 204 -9.52 -31.79 20.40
CA ARG A 204 -10.30 -32.96 19.91
C ARG A 204 -11.45 -32.55 19.01
N GLY A 205 -12.16 -31.48 19.35
CA GLY A 205 -13.27 -30.98 18.54
C GLY A 205 -12.82 -30.50 17.15
N ILE A 206 -11.66 -29.84 17.05
CA ILE A 206 -11.07 -29.41 15.77
C ILE A 206 -10.69 -30.64 14.92
N GLU A 207 -10.04 -31.65 15.52
CA GLU A 207 -9.69 -32.91 14.86
C GLU A 207 -10.95 -33.66 14.39
N ASP A 208 -11.95 -33.83 15.27
CA ASP A 208 -13.22 -34.51 14.95
C ASP A 208 -14.01 -33.77 13.86
N ALA A 209 -13.86 -32.44 13.75
CA ALA A 209 -14.42 -31.63 12.67
C ALA A 209 -13.66 -31.78 11.33
N GLY A 210 -12.55 -32.54 11.32
CA GLY A 210 -11.72 -32.77 10.14
C GLY A 210 -10.80 -31.60 9.82
N TYR A 211 -10.25 -30.95 10.84
CA TYR A 211 -9.26 -29.87 10.71
C TYR A 211 -7.97 -30.22 11.45
N TYR A 212 -6.87 -29.66 10.99
CA TYR A 212 -5.56 -29.75 11.65
C TYR A 212 -4.89 -28.37 11.70
N GLU A 213 -4.02 -28.18 12.67
CA GLU A 213 -3.23 -26.95 12.85
C GLU A 213 -1.91 -27.03 12.08
N ASP A 214 -1.56 -25.94 11.37
CA ASP A 214 -0.22 -25.71 10.84
C ASP A 214 0.18 -24.24 11.05
N ARG A 215 1.15 -24.04 11.94
CA ARG A 215 1.81 -22.75 12.22
C ARG A 215 0.85 -21.59 12.50
N GLY A 216 -0.16 -21.83 13.33
CA GLY A 216 -1.13 -20.84 13.82
C GLY A 216 -2.38 -20.71 12.96
N LEU A 217 -2.56 -21.56 11.94
CA LEU A 217 -3.75 -21.59 11.09
C LEU A 217 -4.36 -22.99 11.09
N LEU A 218 -5.69 -23.07 11.05
CA LEU A 218 -6.41 -24.33 10.92
C LEU A 218 -6.78 -24.60 9.45
N PHE A 219 -6.49 -25.83 9.00
CA PHE A 219 -6.73 -26.30 7.64
C PHE A 219 -7.60 -27.55 7.66
N ARG A 220 -8.43 -27.72 6.62
CA ARG A 220 -9.25 -28.92 6.47
C ARG A 220 -8.40 -30.12 6.04
N GLU A 221 -8.65 -31.28 6.64
CA GLU A 221 -8.01 -32.53 6.25
C GLU A 221 -8.19 -32.80 4.75
N GLY A 222 -7.11 -33.26 4.11
CA GLY A 222 -7.06 -33.51 2.67
C GLY A 222 -6.76 -32.28 1.80
N SER A 223 -6.66 -31.07 2.37
CA SER A 223 -6.13 -29.89 1.67
C SER A 223 -4.77 -29.54 2.25
N THR A 224 -3.72 -29.48 1.43
CA THR A 224 -2.44 -28.94 1.89
C THR A 224 -2.51 -27.41 2.06
N PRO A 225 -1.64 -26.79 2.88
CA PRO A 225 -1.61 -25.33 3.00
C PRO A 225 -1.33 -24.65 1.65
N ASN A 226 -0.48 -25.26 0.82
CA ASN A 226 -0.18 -24.75 -0.53
C ASN A 226 -1.43 -24.74 -1.43
N ASP A 227 -2.21 -25.84 -1.44
CA ASP A 227 -3.44 -25.93 -2.24
C ASP A 227 -4.48 -24.93 -1.75
N HIS A 228 -4.59 -24.78 -0.43
CA HIS A 228 -5.48 -23.82 0.20
C HIS A 228 -5.14 -22.39 -0.23
N PHE A 229 -3.88 -21.96 -0.05
CA PHE A 229 -3.45 -20.61 -0.43
C PHE A 229 -3.49 -20.38 -1.95
N THR A 230 -3.23 -21.40 -2.76
CA THR A 230 -3.35 -21.30 -4.23
C THR A 230 -4.80 -21.01 -4.63
N ARG A 231 -5.76 -21.70 -4.01
CA ARG A 231 -7.19 -21.45 -4.22
C ARG A 231 -7.60 -20.08 -3.71
N LEU A 232 -7.17 -19.71 -2.50
CA LEU A 232 -7.43 -18.40 -1.91
C LEU A 232 -7.00 -17.26 -2.85
N LEU A 233 -5.77 -17.30 -3.37
CA LEU A 233 -5.29 -16.28 -4.31
C LEU A 233 -6.05 -16.26 -5.64
N ALA A 234 -6.52 -17.42 -6.12
CA ALA A 234 -7.28 -17.50 -7.37
C ALA A 234 -8.72 -16.97 -7.24
N GLU A 235 -9.32 -17.11 -6.05
CA GLU A 235 -10.68 -16.65 -5.75
C GLU A 235 -10.76 -15.14 -5.50
N HIS A 236 -9.63 -14.47 -5.27
CA HIS A 236 -9.58 -13.04 -4.96
C HIS A 236 -8.88 -12.28 -6.11
N PRO A 237 -9.64 -11.65 -7.03
CA PRO A 237 -9.08 -10.85 -8.12
C PRO A 237 -8.24 -9.65 -7.64
N SER A 238 -8.43 -9.23 -6.39
CA SER A 238 -7.65 -8.20 -5.72
C SER A 238 -7.76 -8.37 -4.20
N PHE A 239 -6.68 -8.08 -3.48
CA PHE A 239 -6.64 -8.16 -2.02
C PHE A 239 -5.48 -7.33 -1.45
N ALA A 240 -5.59 -6.91 -0.20
CA ALA A 240 -4.53 -6.26 0.54
C ALA A 240 -4.24 -7.00 1.85
N LYS A 241 -3.04 -6.78 2.40
CA LYS A 241 -2.72 -7.26 3.75
C LYS A 241 -3.68 -6.67 4.79
N GLY A 242 -4.27 -7.55 5.59
CA GLY A 242 -5.27 -7.19 6.58
C GLY A 242 -6.72 -7.29 6.08
N ASP A 243 -6.95 -7.58 4.79
CA ASP A 243 -8.28 -7.95 4.31
C ASP A 243 -8.74 -9.29 4.92
N ALA A 244 -10.05 -9.53 4.87
CA ALA A 244 -10.63 -10.80 5.29
C ALA A 244 -10.05 -11.94 4.44
N GLY A 245 -9.47 -12.95 5.08
CA GLY A 245 -8.72 -14.02 4.42
C GLY A 245 -7.27 -13.65 4.08
N PHE A 246 -6.80 -12.46 4.45
CA PHE A 246 -5.41 -12.02 4.28
C PHE A 246 -4.90 -11.37 5.57
N GLU A 247 -5.33 -11.90 6.71
CA GLU A 247 -4.92 -11.43 8.04
C GLU A 247 -3.43 -11.71 8.30
N ASN A 248 -2.85 -11.03 9.28
CA ASN A 248 -1.43 -11.13 9.60
C ASN A 248 -0.91 -12.57 9.76
N ALA A 249 -1.72 -13.50 10.30
CA ALA A 249 -1.35 -14.90 10.44
C ALA A 249 -1.05 -15.57 9.08
N VAL A 250 -1.84 -15.27 8.05
CA VAL A 250 -1.63 -15.71 6.67
C VAL A 250 -0.29 -15.20 6.14
N TRP A 251 0.01 -13.93 6.36
CA TRP A 251 1.26 -13.30 5.94
C TRP A 251 2.50 -13.84 6.65
N GLN A 252 2.35 -14.42 7.85
CA GLN A 252 3.43 -15.09 8.56
C GLN A 252 3.62 -16.54 8.09
N HIS A 253 2.63 -17.13 7.43
CA HIS A 253 2.69 -18.52 7.00
C HIS A 253 3.68 -18.73 5.84
N PRO A 254 4.68 -19.64 5.97
CA PRO A 254 5.68 -19.87 4.93
C PRO A 254 5.10 -20.36 3.60
N ALA A 255 4.11 -21.25 3.65
CA ALA A 255 3.43 -21.75 2.45
C ALA A 255 2.75 -20.61 1.67
N PHE A 256 2.05 -19.70 2.36
CA PHE A 256 1.45 -18.53 1.73
C PHE A 256 2.51 -17.66 1.06
N ARG A 257 3.61 -17.34 1.76
CA ARG A 257 4.72 -16.55 1.20
C ARG A 257 5.33 -17.19 -0.04
N GLN A 258 5.43 -18.52 -0.05
CA GLN A 258 5.93 -19.27 -1.21
C GLN A 258 4.96 -19.18 -2.39
N VAL A 259 3.68 -19.45 -2.17
CA VAL A 259 2.64 -19.39 -3.22
C VAL A 259 2.49 -17.97 -3.76
N LEU A 260 2.54 -16.94 -2.91
CA LEU A 260 2.50 -15.53 -3.32
C LEU A 260 3.71 -15.17 -4.19
N ARG A 261 4.94 -15.54 -3.77
CA ARG A 261 6.15 -15.32 -4.57
C ARG A 261 6.08 -15.99 -5.93
N GLN A 262 5.57 -17.22 -5.98
CA GLN A 262 5.38 -17.95 -7.24
C GLN A 262 4.36 -17.23 -8.14
N ALA A 263 3.22 -16.81 -7.58
CA ALA A 263 2.18 -16.11 -8.33
C ALA A 263 2.64 -14.75 -8.88
N LEU A 264 3.52 -14.04 -8.16
CA LEU A 264 4.17 -12.80 -8.62
C LEU A 264 5.17 -13.08 -9.75
N SER A 265 6.02 -14.10 -9.59
CA SER A 265 7.01 -14.50 -10.61
C SER A 265 6.35 -14.97 -11.91
N ASP A 266 5.18 -15.61 -11.83
CA ASP A 266 4.42 -16.07 -12.99
C ASP A 266 3.51 -14.97 -13.57
N HIS A 267 3.60 -13.73 -13.05
CA HIS A 267 2.73 -12.59 -13.38
C HIS A 267 1.22 -12.89 -13.25
N ARG A 268 0.83 -13.91 -12.47
CA ARG A 268 -0.58 -14.21 -12.18
C ARG A 268 -1.18 -13.16 -11.25
N LEU A 269 -0.37 -12.71 -10.30
CA LEU A 269 -0.64 -11.60 -9.41
C LEU A 269 0.41 -10.52 -9.64
N LEU A 270 0.01 -9.29 -9.41
CA LEU A 270 0.84 -8.11 -9.58
C LEU A 270 0.69 -7.24 -8.33
N LEU A 271 1.79 -6.68 -7.87
CA LEU A 271 1.76 -5.65 -6.82
C LEU A 271 1.07 -4.42 -7.39
N TYR A 272 0.16 -3.81 -6.64
CA TYR A 272 -0.58 -2.62 -7.06
C TYR A 272 -0.11 -1.38 -6.29
N GLU A 273 -0.22 -1.40 -4.96
CA GLU A 273 0.07 -0.28 -4.05
C GLU A 273 0.36 -0.85 -2.65
N GLY A 274 1.55 -0.60 -2.11
CA GLY A 274 2.02 -1.11 -0.83
C GLY A 274 1.90 -2.62 -0.72
N ASP A 275 1.14 -3.09 0.28
CA ASP A 275 0.84 -4.52 0.49
C ASP A 275 -0.45 -4.96 -0.22
N SER A 276 -0.80 -4.33 -1.37
CA SER A 276 -2.01 -4.63 -2.15
C SER A 276 -1.68 -5.29 -3.49
N TYR A 277 -2.49 -6.26 -3.88
CA TYR A 277 -2.26 -7.13 -5.03
C TYR A 277 -3.49 -7.19 -5.93
N ILE A 278 -3.26 -7.37 -7.22
CA ILE A 278 -4.29 -7.53 -8.24
C ILE A 278 -3.93 -8.69 -9.17
N SER A 279 -4.92 -9.48 -9.60
CA SER A 279 -4.68 -10.52 -10.60
C SER A 279 -4.46 -9.92 -11.98
N PHE A 280 -3.63 -10.59 -12.79
CA PHE A 280 -3.43 -10.15 -14.17
C PHE A 280 -4.73 -10.16 -14.98
N SER A 281 -5.58 -11.18 -14.80
CA SER A 281 -6.88 -11.24 -15.48
C SER A 281 -7.72 -9.99 -15.18
N ARG A 282 -7.75 -9.56 -13.92
CA ARG A 282 -8.46 -8.36 -13.52
C ARG A 282 -7.82 -7.09 -14.10
N LEU A 283 -6.50 -6.98 -14.06
CA LEU A 283 -5.78 -5.84 -14.63
C LEU A 283 -6.05 -5.70 -16.14
N HIS A 284 -6.01 -6.83 -16.86
CA HIS A 284 -6.34 -6.90 -18.28
C HIS A 284 -7.77 -6.41 -18.54
N ASP A 285 -8.75 -6.90 -17.77
CA ASP A 285 -10.16 -6.57 -17.99
C ASP A 285 -10.48 -5.10 -17.69
N VAL A 286 -9.81 -4.50 -16.70
CA VAL A 286 -10.05 -3.12 -16.27
C VAL A 286 -9.26 -2.10 -17.10
N LEU A 287 -7.98 -2.38 -17.36
CA LEU A 287 -7.05 -1.42 -17.96
C LEU A 287 -6.60 -1.79 -19.38
N GLY A 288 -6.98 -2.97 -19.88
CA GLY A 288 -6.54 -3.46 -21.19
C GLY A 288 -5.05 -3.82 -21.24
N ALA A 289 -4.43 -4.05 -20.08
CA ALA A 289 -3.02 -4.43 -19.98
C ALA A 289 -2.78 -5.79 -20.65
N ARG A 290 -1.72 -5.90 -21.47
CA ARG A 290 -1.37 -7.16 -22.15
C ARG A 290 -0.27 -7.88 -21.40
N MET A 291 -0.34 -9.21 -21.36
CA MET A 291 0.69 -10.02 -20.70
C MET A 291 2.08 -9.77 -21.32
N ALA A 292 2.14 -9.63 -22.64
CA ALA A 292 3.39 -9.32 -23.33
C ALA A 292 4.05 -8.01 -22.85
N ASP A 293 3.24 -7.00 -22.50
CA ASP A 293 3.76 -5.74 -21.96
C ASP A 293 4.26 -5.94 -20.52
N ILE A 294 3.55 -6.74 -19.70
CA ILE A 294 3.97 -7.10 -18.34
C ILE A 294 5.32 -7.82 -18.35
N GLU A 295 5.44 -8.87 -19.16
CA GLU A 295 6.64 -9.70 -19.27
C GLU A 295 7.84 -8.95 -19.89
N SER A 296 7.59 -7.98 -20.78
CA SER A 296 8.66 -7.21 -21.43
C SER A 296 9.25 -6.10 -20.55
N TYR A 297 8.57 -5.69 -19.49
CA TYR A 297 8.95 -4.51 -18.72
C TYR A 297 10.33 -4.62 -18.06
N ALA A 298 10.55 -5.64 -17.23
CA ALA A 298 11.82 -5.82 -16.53
C ALA A 298 13.00 -6.05 -17.49
N PRO A 299 12.88 -6.88 -18.55
CA PRO A 299 13.92 -6.98 -19.57
C PRO A 299 14.22 -5.65 -20.28
N ALA A 300 13.20 -4.86 -20.64
CA ALA A 300 13.39 -3.58 -21.31
C ALA A 300 14.16 -2.59 -20.42
N VAL A 301 13.74 -2.45 -19.15
CA VAL A 301 14.43 -1.59 -18.19
C VAL A 301 15.85 -2.08 -17.94
N SER A 302 16.08 -3.39 -17.81
CA SER A 302 17.41 -3.93 -17.55
C SER A 302 18.40 -3.72 -18.71
N VAL A 303 17.94 -3.61 -19.95
CA VAL A 303 18.80 -3.33 -21.12
C VAL A 303 19.13 -1.84 -21.20
N ASP A 304 18.18 -0.99 -20.84
CA ASP A 304 18.32 0.47 -20.92
C ASP A 304 19.08 1.05 -19.71
N ALA A 305 19.10 0.35 -18.58
CA ALA A 305 19.75 0.80 -17.35
C ALA A 305 21.30 0.74 -17.46
N PRO A 306 22.01 1.84 -17.10
CA PRO A 306 23.46 1.84 -17.04
C PRO A 306 23.99 0.85 -16.00
N GLU A 307 25.02 0.09 -16.37
CA GLU A 307 25.61 -0.92 -15.49
C GLU A 307 26.25 -0.26 -14.26
N GLY A 308 25.90 -0.75 -13.08
CA GLY A 308 26.44 -0.29 -11.79
C GLY A 308 25.86 1.03 -11.27
N GLU A 309 24.94 1.67 -11.99
CA GLU A 309 24.31 2.92 -11.58
C GLU A 309 22.94 2.64 -10.89
N PRO A 310 22.72 3.13 -9.66
CA PRO A 310 21.44 3.00 -8.97
C PRO A 310 20.35 3.84 -9.63
N PHE A 311 19.15 3.26 -9.75
CA PHE A 311 17.98 3.97 -10.24
C PHE A 311 16.72 3.54 -9.48
N THR A 312 15.69 4.38 -9.55
CA THR A 312 14.34 4.11 -9.05
C THR A 312 13.34 4.25 -10.18
N VAL A 313 12.10 3.83 -9.98
CA VAL A 313 11.02 4.08 -10.95
C VAL A 313 10.82 5.59 -11.15
N ALA A 314 10.94 6.39 -10.08
CA ALA A 314 10.87 7.84 -10.15
C ALA A 314 11.98 8.44 -11.04
N SER A 315 13.23 7.98 -10.88
CA SER A 315 14.35 8.48 -11.69
C SER A 315 14.24 8.05 -13.16
N LEU A 316 13.77 6.82 -13.44
CA LEU A 316 13.49 6.36 -14.81
C LEU A 316 12.44 7.23 -15.51
N ARG A 317 11.37 7.58 -14.80
CA ARG A 317 10.30 8.46 -15.32
C ARG A 317 10.80 9.89 -15.57
N ALA A 318 11.66 10.41 -14.69
CA ALA A 318 12.25 11.74 -14.83
C ALA A 318 13.29 11.80 -15.97
N GLY A 319 14.09 10.75 -16.15
CA GLY A 319 15.15 10.64 -17.14
C GLY A 319 14.68 10.45 -18.59
N GLY A 320 13.36 10.38 -18.82
CA GLY A 320 12.81 10.19 -20.16
C GLY A 320 13.08 8.79 -20.72
N ALA A 321 13.03 7.76 -19.85
CA ALA A 321 13.20 6.36 -20.24
C ALA A 321 12.33 5.99 -21.45
N THR A 322 12.79 5.00 -22.22
CA THR A 322 12.13 4.51 -23.42
C THR A 322 10.65 4.27 -23.14
N PRO A 323 9.72 4.85 -23.93
CA PRO A 323 8.30 4.79 -23.61
C PRO A 323 7.80 3.35 -23.67
N HIS A 324 7.63 2.74 -22.50
CA HIS A 324 7.06 1.42 -22.36
C HIS A 324 5.52 1.51 -22.39
N PRO A 325 4.79 0.60 -23.06
CA PRO A 325 3.32 0.64 -23.15
C PRO A 325 2.63 0.73 -21.78
N LEU A 326 3.20 0.10 -20.75
CA LEU A 326 2.68 0.13 -19.38
C LEU A 326 2.69 1.52 -18.74
N TYR A 327 3.51 2.47 -19.19
CA TYR A 327 3.46 3.84 -18.65
C TYR A 327 2.16 4.55 -19.01
N GLY A 328 1.46 4.12 -20.06
CA GLY A 328 0.12 4.61 -20.40
C GLY A 328 -0.96 4.23 -19.38
N LEU A 329 -0.67 3.28 -18.47
CA LEU A 329 -1.62 2.84 -17.44
C LEU A 329 -1.64 3.76 -16.20
N ASP A 330 -0.65 4.65 -16.05
CA ASP A 330 -0.52 5.59 -14.90
C ASP A 330 -0.59 4.88 -13.53
N MET A 331 0.08 3.73 -13.41
CA MET A 331 0.10 2.93 -12.17
C MET A 331 1.05 3.53 -11.10
N PRO A 332 0.87 3.19 -9.81
CA PRO A 332 1.81 3.54 -8.74
C PRO A 332 3.23 3.04 -9.01
N ASP A 333 4.23 3.66 -8.38
CA ASP A 333 5.63 3.23 -8.53
C ASP A 333 5.80 1.77 -8.07
N ASP A 334 5.18 1.39 -6.95
CA ASP A 334 5.16 0.03 -6.41
C ASP A 334 4.76 -1.04 -7.43
N PHE A 335 3.83 -0.72 -8.34
CA PHE A 335 3.46 -1.64 -9.42
C PHE A 335 4.66 -1.95 -10.31
N TYR A 336 5.39 -0.92 -10.76
CA TYR A 336 6.56 -1.08 -11.61
C TYR A 336 7.74 -1.67 -10.84
N GLU A 337 7.94 -1.26 -9.59
CA GLU A 337 8.95 -1.85 -8.72
C GLU A 337 8.71 -3.35 -8.53
N GLY A 338 7.45 -3.76 -8.32
CA GLY A 338 7.05 -5.15 -8.21
C GLY A 338 7.33 -5.96 -9.49
N LEU A 339 7.16 -5.36 -10.67
CA LEU A 339 7.54 -6.00 -11.94
C LEU A 339 9.06 -6.17 -12.07
N LEU A 340 9.84 -5.16 -11.67
CA LEU A 340 11.31 -5.26 -11.70
C LEU A 340 11.82 -6.35 -10.76
N ASP A 341 11.28 -6.43 -9.54
CA ASP A 341 11.60 -7.49 -8.59
C ASP A 341 11.19 -8.89 -9.09
N ALA A 342 9.98 -9.02 -9.63
CA ALA A 342 9.48 -10.29 -10.16
C ALA A 342 10.32 -10.80 -11.34
N GLY A 343 10.86 -9.90 -12.16
CA GLY A 343 11.75 -10.25 -13.26
C GLY A 343 13.08 -10.85 -12.81
N GLY A 344 13.57 -10.52 -11.60
CA GLY A 344 14.79 -11.09 -11.03
C GLY A 344 16.08 -10.80 -11.81
N LEU A 345 16.07 -9.79 -12.69
CA LEU A 345 17.21 -9.40 -13.54
C LEU A 345 18.14 -8.38 -12.88
N LEU A 346 17.66 -7.71 -11.84
CA LEU A 346 18.31 -6.58 -11.21
C LEU A 346 18.60 -6.89 -9.74
N ARG A 347 19.66 -6.30 -9.19
CA ARG A 347 19.87 -6.27 -7.74
C ARG A 347 19.05 -5.13 -7.17
N SER A 348 18.38 -5.34 -6.04
CA SER A 348 17.56 -4.31 -5.41
C SER A 348 17.79 -4.20 -3.91
N CYS A 349 17.59 -2.98 -3.39
CA CYS A 349 17.49 -2.69 -1.96
C CYS A 349 16.30 -1.75 -1.72
N THR A 350 15.89 -1.59 -0.46
CA THR A 350 14.82 -0.66 -0.09
C THR A 350 15.35 0.37 0.90
N LEU A 351 15.16 1.64 0.59
CA LEU A 351 15.49 2.76 1.47
C LEU A 351 14.25 3.64 1.63
N ALA A 352 13.83 3.85 2.89
CA ALA A 352 12.65 4.67 3.22
C ALA A 352 11.36 4.29 2.47
N GLY A 353 11.18 3.00 2.16
CA GLY A 353 10.01 2.50 1.44
C GLY A 353 10.14 2.49 -0.09
N THR A 354 11.15 3.16 -0.66
CA THR A 354 11.40 3.18 -2.11
C THR A 354 12.38 2.06 -2.50
N LYS A 355 12.09 1.33 -3.58
CA LYS A 355 13.04 0.33 -4.10
C LYS A 355 14.04 0.98 -5.06
N VAL A 356 15.30 0.65 -4.82
CA VAL A 356 16.42 1.07 -5.64
C VAL A 356 16.98 -0.15 -6.34
N PHE A 357 17.21 -0.04 -7.64
CA PHE A 357 17.67 -1.10 -8.51
C PHE A 357 19.02 -0.76 -9.11
N VAL A 358 19.85 -1.79 -9.33
CA VAL A 358 21.13 -1.68 -10.02
C VAL A 358 21.23 -2.80 -11.04
N ALA A 359 21.58 -2.44 -12.28
CA ALA A 359 21.90 -3.40 -13.34
C ALA A 359 23.36 -3.89 -13.19
N GLY A 360 23.56 -5.20 -13.38
CA GLY A 360 24.89 -5.82 -13.30
C GLY A 360 25.48 -5.94 -11.88
N GLY A 361 26.65 -6.57 -11.81
CA GLY A 361 27.36 -6.92 -10.56
C GLY A 361 26.88 -8.19 -9.87
N GLU A 362 27.70 -8.73 -8.96
CA GLU A 362 27.39 -9.91 -8.15
C GLU A 362 26.94 -9.53 -6.73
N GLY A 363 26.21 -10.43 -6.05
CA GLY A 363 25.83 -10.26 -4.64
C GLY A 363 24.50 -9.54 -4.41
N ARG A 364 24.23 -9.19 -3.15
CA ARG A 364 23.05 -8.41 -2.73
C ARG A 364 23.42 -6.94 -2.70
N LEU A 365 22.48 -6.07 -3.06
CA LEU A 365 22.59 -4.64 -2.84
C LEU A 365 22.00 -4.31 -1.47
N SER A 366 22.74 -3.59 -0.64
CA SER A 366 22.26 -3.07 0.64
C SER A 366 21.96 -1.57 0.53
N ALA A 367 21.23 -1.02 1.52
CA ALA A 367 21.04 0.43 1.61
C ALA A 367 22.35 1.15 1.97
N ALA A 368 23.30 0.48 2.64
CA ALA A 368 24.62 1.03 2.91
C ALA A 368 25.44 1.13 1.61
N ASP A 369 25.40 0.09 0.76
CA ASP A 369 26.09 0.07 -0.53
C ASP A 369 25.61 1.24 -1.43
N LEU A 370 24.32 1.57 -1.37
CA LEU A 370 23.76 2.73 -2.06
C LEU A 370 24.37 4.05 -1.55
N ILE A 371 24.47 4.22 -0.23
CA ILE A 371 25.08 5.41 0.37
C ILE A 371 26.56 5.51 -0.01
N GLU A 372 27.30 4.41 0.05
CA GLU A 372 28.70 4.35 -0.37
C GLU A 372 28.86 4.75 -1.84
N TRP A 373 27.99 4.25 -2.71
CA TRP A 373 27.99 4.60 -4.12
C TRP A 373 27.76 6.11 -4.33
N ILE A 374 26.76 6.69 -3.66
CA ILE A 374 26.42 8.12 -3.78
C ILE A 374 27.61 8.97 -3.31
N VAL A 375 28.16 8.67 -2.13
CA VAL A 375 29.27 9.44 -1.56
C VAL A 375 30.54 9.30 -2.42
N ALA A 376 30.79 8.14 -3.02
CA ALA A 376 31.93 7.96 -3.93
C ALA A 376 31.80 8.75 -5.24
N HIS A 377 30.57 9.04 -5.70
CA HIS A 377 30.34 9.88 -6.89
C HIS A 377 30.25 11.37 -6.55
N HIS A 378 30.01 11.71 -5.28
CA HIS A 378 29.88 13.07 -4.76
C HIS A 378 30.78 13.25 -3.53
N GLU A 379 32.09 13.21 -3.74
CA GLU A 379 33.07 13.42 -2.67
C GLU A 379 32.86 14.79 -2.00
N GLY A 380 32.93 14.82 -0.67
CA GLY A 380 32.74 16.04 0.11
C GLY A 380 31.29 16.50 0.20
N ILE A 381 30.33 15.59 0.03
CA ILE A 381 28.90 15.93 0.14
C ILE A 381 28.56 16.37 1.57
N GLU A 382 28.02 17.58 1.69
CA GLU A 382 27.57 18.12 2.98
C GLU A 382 26.44 17.27 3.56
N ARG A 383 26.38 17.18 4.90
CA ARG A 383 25.38 16.35 5.59
C ARG A 383 23.94 16.69 5.19
N ASP A 384 23.66 17.96 5.00
CA ASP A 384 22.32 18.46 4.68
C ASP A 384 21.98 18.36 3.18
N ASP A 385 22.98 18.09 2.33
CA ASP A 385 22.81 17.94 0.87
C ASP A 385 22.55 16.48 0.46
N LEU A 386 23.03 15.50 1.22
CA LEU A 386 22.75 14.08 0.95
C LEU A 386 21.24 13.75 0.89
N PRO A 387 20.38 14.21 1.83
CA PRO A 387 18.93 14.06 1.70
C PRO A 387 18.35 14.70 0.43
N ARG A 388 18.91 15.84 0.00
CA ARG A 388 18.45 16.55 -1.21
C ARG A 388 18.81 15.78 -2.47
N LEU A 389 20.00 15.19 -2.52
CA LEU A 389 20.44 14.35 -3.62
C LEU A 389 19.55 13.11 -3.75
N LEU A 390 19.29 12.41 -2.64
CA LEU A 390 18.36 11.29 -2.59
C LEU A 390 16.97 11.65 -3.13
N ALA A 391 16.44 12.81 -2.73
CA ALA A 391 15.13 13.28 -3.16
C ALA A 391 15.10 13.71 -4.64
N ASN A 392 16.13 14.43 -5.11
CA ASN A 392 16.16 14.97 -6.46
C ASN A 392 16.48 13.91 -7.52
N ASP A 393 17.47 13.06 -7.24
CA ASP A 393 18.02 12.15 -8.26
C ASP A 393 17.30 10.80 -8.23
N LEU A 394 16.88 10.34 -7.04
CA LEU A 394 16.25 9.04 -6.86
C LEU A 394 14.78 9.13 -6.41
N GLY A 395 14.25 10.32 -6.10
CA GLY A 395 12.89 10.46 -5.57
C GLY A 395 12.73 9.95 -4.14
N ILE A 396 13.84 9.66 -3.43
CA ILE A 396 13.82 9.02 -2.11
C ILE A 396 13.74 10.09 -1.03
N THR A 397 12.68 10.01 -0.25
CA THR A 397 12.44 10.92 0.87
C THR A 397 12.73 10.17 2.18
N CYS A 398 13.97 10.26 2.66
CA CYS A 398 14.44 9.45 3.79
C CYS A 398 14.35 10.19 5.15
N PRO A 399 13.69 9.62 6.18
CA PRO A 399 13.72 10.18 7.53
C PRO A 399 15.15 10.25 8.10
N ALA A 400 15.51 11.38 8.72
CA ALA A 400 16.86 11.59 9.25
C ALA A 400 17.36 10.47 10.19
N PRO A 401 16.56 9.93 11.14
CA PRO A 401 17.03 8.83 11.99
C PRO A 401 17.39 7.56 11.20
N LEU A 402 16.64 7.28 10.13
CA LEU A 402 16.91 6.13 9.27
C LEU A 402 18.18 6.39 8.47
N LEU A 403 18.32 7.57 7.86
CA LEU A 403 19.48 7.94 7.08
C LEU A 403 20.77 7.90 7.91
N THR A 404 20.78 8.50 9.11
CA THR A 404 21.91 8.44 10.03
C THR A 404 22.29 6.99 10.37
N THR A 405 21.30 6.13 10.60
CA THR A 405 21.55 4.71 10.87
C THR A 405 22.14 4.00 9.66
N THR A 406 21.66 4.29 8.46
CA THR A 406 22.18 3.71 7.21
C THR A 406 23.62 4.16 6.95
N ILE A 407 23.93 5.44 7.14
CA ILE A 407 25.28 6.01 7.01
C ILE A 407 26.23 5.38 8.03
N TYR A 408 25.80 5.22 9.28
CA TYR A 408 26.63 4.58 10.31
C TYR A 408 26.99 3.13 9.97
N ASN A 409 26.13 2.44 9.21
CA ASN A 409 26.36 1.08 8.75
C ASN A 409 27.08 1.01 7.39
N SER A 410 27.50 2.16 6.84
CA SER A 410 28.25 2.25 5.59
C SER A 410 29.72 2.56 5.84
N ASP A 411 30.59 2.15 4.93
CA ASP A 411 32.04 2.36 5.02
C ASP A 411 32.49 3.78 4.57
N VAL A 412 31.66 4.80 4.83
CA VAL A 412 31.97 6.19 4.49
C VAL A 412 32.72 6.91 5.61
N TYR A 413 33.59 7.84 5.25
CA TYR A 413 34.28 8.71 6.20
C TYR A 413 33.47 9.99 6.41
N TYR A 414 33.28 10.37 7.68
CA TYR A 414 32.63 11.63 8.05
C TYR A 414 33.66 12.60 8.63
N ASP A 415 33.73 13.79 8.03
CA ASP A 415 34.49 14.93 8.55
C ASP A 415 33.60 15.74 9.49
N ASP A 416 33.92 15.70 10.78
CA ASP A 416 33.17 16.41 11.83
C ASP A 416 33.43 17.93 11.84
N ILE A 417 34.50 18.38 11.19
CA ILE A 417 34.85 19.80 11.09
C ILE A 417 34.11 20.42 9.89
N GLY A 418 34.15 19.75 8.74
CA GLY A 418 33.48 20.17 7.51
C GLY A 418 31.99 19.82 7.42
N ASP A 419 31.48 18.95 8.32
CA ASP A 419 30.12 18.38 8.29
C ASP A 419 29.81 17.73 6.93
N ALA A 420 30.78 16.95 6.41
CA ALA A 420 30.75 16.38 5.07
C ALA A 420 31.16 14.90 5.03
N TYR A 421 30.64 14.19 4.03
CA TYR A 421 30.90 12.76 3.80
C TYR A 421 31.86 12.52 2.64
N TYR A 422 32.71 11.52 2.80
CA TYR A 422 33.74 11.10 1.85
C TYR A 422 33.76 9.60 1.70
N SER A 423 34.21 9.11 0.54
CA SER A 423 34.35 7.67 0.32
C SER A 423 35.41 7.04 1.24
N SER A 424 36.40 7.83 1.67
CA SER A 424 37.46 7.39 2.56
C SER A 424 38.24 8.56 3.18
N MET A 425 38.99 8.28 4.25
CA MET A 425 39.91 9.26 4.85
C MET A 425 40.98 9.75 3.85
N GLU A 426 41.37 8.91 2.88
CA GLU A 426 42.36 9.29 1.86
C GLU A 426 41.76 10.23 0.81
N ALA A 427 40.47 10.08 0.47
CA ALA A 427 39.75 11.01 -0.39
C ALA A 427 39.68 12.40 0.23
N TRP A 428 39.30 12.49 1.51
CA TRP A 428 39.33 13.74 2.28
C TRP A 428 40.73 14.38 2.32
N LYS A 429 41.78 13.61 2.64
CA LYS A 429 43.17 14.12 2.66
C LYS A 429 43.60 14.69 1.31
N LYS A 430 43.14 14.11 0.20
CA LYS A 430 43.46 14.56 -1.16
C LYS A 430 42.80 15.90 -1.46
N GLU A 431 41.54 16.07 -1.08
CA GLU A 431 40.84 17.35 -1.25
C GLU A 431 41.45 18.45 -0.36
N ALA A 432 41.63 18.19 0.93
CA ALA A 432 42.23 19.15 1.86
C ALA A 432 43.63 19.63 1.40
N ARG A 433 44.41 18.76 0.74
CA ARG A 433 45.71 19.13 0.15
C ARG A 433 45.57 20.03 -1.08
N ASN A 434 44.52 19.85 -1.87
CA ASN A 434 44.26 20.67 -3.06
C ASN A 434 43.77 22.07 -2.66
N GLU A 435 43.00 22.22 -1.58
CA GLU A 435 42.55 23.52 -1.09
C GLU A 435 43.67 24.36 -0.45
N LEU A 436 44.71 23.71 0.07
CA LEU A 436 45.86 24.34 0.70
C LEU A 436 47.01 24.66 -0.28
N ALA A 437 46.91 24.23 -1.54
CA ALA A 437 47.90 24.45 -2.61
C ALA A 437 47.49 25.62 -3.52
#